data_AF-A0A7C5M930-F1
#
_entry.id   AF-A0A7C5M930-F1
#
_cell.length_a   1.000
_cell.length_b   1.000
_cell.length_c   1.000
_cell.angle_alpha   90.00
_cell.angle_beta   90.00
_cell.angle_gamma   90.00
#
_symmetry.space_group_name_H-M   'P 1'
#
loop_
_entity.id
_entity.type
_entity.pdbx_description
1 polymer ?
#
loop_
_entity_poly.entity_id
_entity_poly.type
_entity_poly.pdbx_seq_one_letter_code
_entity_poly.pdbx_strand_id
1 'polypeptide(L)' 'GVQIYSTFPGNEYRTFNGTSMATPYVAGLVAVMKSLRPELTAKEAFSILHDTGLPTKSGKETGRLINPGAAVKKLMD' A
#
# COMPACT_ATOMS: atom_id res chain seq x y z
N GLY A 1 -0.87 -9.04 -2.94
CA GLY A 1 0.26 -9.61 -3.69
C GLY A 1 -0.02 -11.02 -4.16
N VAL A 2 -1.20 -11.29 -4.69
CA VAL A 2 -1.56 -12.59 -5.29
C VAL A 2 -2.14 -12.25 -6.64
N GLN A 3 -1.67 -12.94 -7.66
CA GLN A 3 -2.00 -12.73 -9.06
C GLN A 3 -1.86 -11.27 -9.49
N ILE A 4 -0.75 -10.63 -9.13
CA ILE A 4 -0.47 -9.24 -9.52
C ILE A 4 0.15 -9.24 -10.91
N TYR A 5 -0.55 -8.67 -11.87
CA TYR A 5 -0.07 -8.43 -13.22
C TYR A 5 0.83 -7.19 -13.26
N SER A 6 2.05 -7.33 -13.76
CA SER A 6 3.02 -6.24 -13.83
C SER A 6 3.94 -6.39 -15.04
N THR A 7 4.73 -5.36 -15.32
CA THR A 7 5.74 -5.37 -16.38
C THR A 7 6.78 -6.47 -16.16
N PHE A 8 7.26 -7.02 -17.26
CA PHE A 8 8.28 -8.07 -17.29
C PHE A 8 9.27 -7.81 -18.45
N PRO A 9 10.56 -8.18 -18.32
CA PRO A 9 11.53 -8.00 -19.38
C PRO A 9 11.07 -8.58 -20.72
N GLY A 10 11.53 -7.96 -21.83
CA GLY A 10 11.18 -8.39 -23.18
C GLY A 10 9.87 -7.80 -23.72
N ASN A 11 9.45 -6.63 -23.21
CA ASN A 11 8.17 -6.00 -23.57
C ASN A 11 6.96 -6.90 -23.23
N GLU A 12 7.04 -7.60 -22.11
CA GLU A 12 6.02 -8.52 -21.63
C GLU A 12 5.35 -8.00 -20.36
N TYR A 13 4.26 -8.67 -20.01
CA TYR A 13 3.64 -8.55 -18.71
C TYR A 13 3.36 -9.95 -18.17
N ARG A 14 3.54 -10.12 -16.86
CA ARG A 14 3.34 -11.40 -16.21
C ARG A 14 2.67 -11.23 -14.86
N THR A 15 2.03 -12.31 -14.44
CA THR A 15 1.32 -12.40 -13.16
C THR A 15 2.21 -13.08 -12.13
N PHE A 16 2.41 -12.44 -10.98
CA PHE A 16 3.22 -12.98 -9.89
C PHE A 16 2.48 -12.99 -8.55
N ASN A 17 2.92 -13.89 -7.67
CA ASN A 17 2.49 -14.01 -6.29
C ASN A 17 3.66 -13.67 -5.36
N GLY A 18 3.37 -13.09 -4.21
CA GLY A 18 4.34 -12.90 -3.15
C GLY A 18 4.19 -11.56 -2.42
N THR A 19 4.78 -11.50 -1.24
CA THR A 19 4.95 -10.26 -0.47
C THR A 19 5.74 -9.22 -1.26
N SER A 20 6.68 -9.65 -2.11
CA SER A 20 7.38 -8.79 -3.08
C SER A 20 6.45 -8.00 -3.99
N MET A 21 5.20 -8.45 -4.20
CA MET A 21 4.21 -7.71 -5.00
C MET A 21 3.25 -6.89 -4.13
N ALA A 22 3.16 -7.20 -2.84
CA ALA A 22 2.43 -6.37 -1.87
C ALA A 22 3.25 -5.14 -1.44
N THR A 23 4.56 -5.29 -1.25
CA THR A 23 5.48 -4.20 -0.86
C THR A 23 5.43 -3.00 -1.81
N PRO A 24 5.59 -3.14 -3.15
CA PRO A 24 5.55 -2.00 -4.06
C PRO A 24 4.17 -1.33 -4.14
N TYR A 25 3.08 -2.06 -3.88
CA TYR A 25 1.75 -1.48 -3.78
C TYR A 25 1.66 -0.50 -2.59
N VAL A 26 2.15 -0.89 -1.42
CA VAL A 26 2.15 -0.01 -0.23
C VAL A 26 3.18 1.11 -0.38
N ALA A 27 4.38 0.82 -0.90
CA ALA A 27 5.40 1.83 -1.14
C ALA A 27 4.94 2.90 -2.13
N GLY A 28 4.24 2.51 -3.21
CA GLY A 28 3.65 3.43 -4.16
C GLY A 28 2.60 4.35 -3.53
N LEU A 29 1.75 3.83 -2.65
CA LEU A 29 0.81 4.64 -1.87
C LEU A 29 1.53 5.65 -0.98
N VAL A 30 2.55 5.22 -0.23
CA VAL A 30 3.34 6.12 0.63
C VAL A 30 4.06 7.20 -0.20
N ALA A 31 4.53 6.85 -1.41
CA ALA A 31 5.12 7.82 -2.32
C ALA A 31 4.10 8.89 -2.77
N VAL A 32 2.87 8.49 -3.10
CA VAL A 32 1.78 9.44 -3.40
C VAL A 32 1.48 10.31 -2.18
N MET A 33 1.33 9.73 -1.00
CA MET A 33 1.10 10.50 0.24
C MET A 33 2.22 11.52 0.47
N LYS A 34 3.49 11.12 0.28
CA LYS A 34 4.64 12.01 0.47
C LYS A 34 4.74 13.08 -0.63
N SER A 35 4.26 12.81 -1.84
CA SER A 35 4.16 13.84 -2.89
C SER A 35 3.13 14.93 -2.56
N LEU A 36 2.07 14.58 -1.84
CA LEU A 36 1.05 15.52 -1.37
C LEU A 36 1.50 16.26 -0.10
N ARG A 37 2.27 15.60 0.76
CA ARG A 37 2.77 16.13 2.02
C ARG A 37 4.27 15.80 2.19
N PRO A 38 5.20 16.59 1.64
CA PRO A 38 6.64 16.28 1.61
C PRO A 38 7.29 16.04 2.99
N GLU A 39 6.78 16.72 4.02
CA GLU A 39 7.22 16.61 5.41
C GLU A 39 6.70 15.36 6.14
N LEU A 40 5.83 14.56 5.49
CA LEU A 40 5.28 13.33 6.04
C LEU A 40 6.38 12.39 6.53
N THR A 41 6.34 12.10 7.83
CA THR A 41 7.25 11.17 8.48
C THR A 41 6.79 9.73 8.29
N ALA A 42 7.71 8.77 8.40
CA ALA A 42 7.39 7.35 8.31
C ALA A 42 6.40 6.91 9.40
N LYS A 43 6.51 7.49 10.61
CA LYS A 43 5.61 7.20 11.74
C LYS A 43 4.19 7.68 11.46
N GLU A 44 4.02 8.89 10.93
CA GLU A 44 2.70 9.40 10.55
C GLU A 44 2.10 8.60 9.39
N ALA A 45 2.90 8.27 8.37
CA ALA A 45 2.46 7.42 7.27
C ALA A 45 1.95 6.07 7.77
N PHE A 46 2.71 5.42 8.67
CA PHE A 46 2.29 4.18 9.31
C PHE A 46 0.98 4.35 10.07
N SER A 47 0.85 5.39 10.91
CA SER A 47 -0.39 5.64 11.66
C SER A 47 -1.59 5.85 10.74
N ILE A 48 -1.46 6.63 9.66
CA ILE A 48 -2.53 6.85 8.68
C ILE A 48 -2.95 5.52 8.05
N LEU A 49 -1.99 4.72 7.57
CA LEU A 49 -2.25 3.42 6.95
C LEU A 49 -2.91 2.44 7.93
N HIS A 50 -2.47 2.44 9.18
CA HIS A 50 -3.03 1.60 10.22
C HIS A 50 -4.48 2.00 10.55
N ASP A 51 -4.73 3.28 10.77
CA ASP A 51 -6.05 3.78 11.21
C ASP A 51 -7.11 3.67 10.11
N THR A 52 -6.70 3.81 8.85
CA THR A 52 -7.60 3.72 7.68
C THR A 52 -7.72 2.29 7.14
N GLY A 53 -6.88 1.38 7.63
CA GLY A 53 -6.88 -0.01 7.20
C GLY A 53 -8.15 -0.76 7.60
N LEU A 54 -8.63 -1.59 6.68
CA LEU A 54 -9.84 -2.40 6.86
C LEU A 54 -9.52 -3.68 7.64
N PRO A 55 -10.43 -4.17 8.50
CA PRO A 55 -10.26 -5.44 9.18
C PRO A 55 -10.25 -6.61 8.17
N THR A 56 -9.51 -7.66 8.49
CA THR A 56 -9.43 -8.89 7.70
C THR A 56 -9.87 -10.08 8.55
N LYS A 57 -10.23 -11.21 7.90
CA LYS A 57 -10.66 -12.42 8.60
C LYS A 57 -9.55 -13.02 9.49
N SER A 58 -8.29 -12.83 9.11
CA SER A 58 -7.09 -13.32 9.81
C SER A 58 -6.24 -12.15 10.31
N GLY A 59 -6.90 -11.17 10.94
CA GLY A 59 -6.25 -9.91 11.33
C GLY A 59 -5.09 -10.08 12.30
N LYS A 60 -5.04 -11.18 13.07
CA LYS A 60 -3.90 -11.49 13.96
C LYS A 60 -2.66 -11.89 13.17
N GLU A 61 -2.83 -12.54 12.03
CA GLU A 61 -1.76 -13.07 11.19
C GLU A 61 -1.33 -12.06 10.10
N THR A 62 -2.30 -11.35 9.51
CA THR A 62 -2.06 -10.49 8.33
C THR A 62 -2.17 -9.00 8.61
N GLY A 63 -2.70 -8.60 9.76
CA GLY A 63 -3.02 -7.21 10.05
C GLY A 63 -4.19 -6.66 9.23
N ARG A 64 -4.24 -5.34 9.10
CA ARG A 64 -5.29 -4.62 8.36
C ARG A 64 -4.99 -4.56 6.86
N LEU A 65 -6.04 -4.63 6.05
CA LEU A 65 -5.95 -4.41 4.61
C LEU A 65 -5.80 -2.91 4.33
N ILE A 66 -4.77 -2.54 3.58
CA ILE A 66 -4.50 -1.16 3.18
C ILE A 66 -5.65 -0.61 2.33
N ASN A 67 -6.17 0.56 2.71
CA ASN A 67 -7.19 1.31 1.99
C ASN A 67 -6.61 2.62 1.44
N PRO A 68 -6.17 2.66 0.16
CA PRO A 68 -5.53 3.83 -0.42
C PRO A 68 -6.41 5.09 -0.40
N GLY A 69 -7.69 4.96 -0.74
CA GLY A 69 -8.61 6.09 -0.81
C GLY A 69 -8.82 6.74 0.56
N ALA A 70 -9.03 5.92 1.59
CA ALA A 70 -9.17 6.42 2.96
C ALA A 70 -7.86 7.01 3.49
N ALA A 71 -6.71 6.40 3.17
CA ALA A 71 -5.39 6.91 3.58
C ALA A 71 -5.09 8.29 2.98
N VAL A 72 -5.33 8.46 1.67
CA VAL A 72 -5.14 9.76 0.99
C VAL A 72 -6.14 10.79 1.51
N LYS A 73 -7.41 10.41 1.73
CA LYS A 73 -8.39 11.33 2.32
C LYS A 73 -7.96 11.81 3.71
N LYS A 74 -7.59 10.88 4.61
CA LYS A 74 -7.10 11.20 5.96
C LYS A 74 -5.83 12.06 5.98
N LEU A 75 -5.02 11.99 4.92
CA LEU A 75 -3.85 12.84 4.78
C LEU A 75 -4.20 14.32 4.51
N MET A 76 -5.33 14.55 3.82
CA MET A 76 -5.79 15.86 3.36
C MET A 76 -6.72 16.56 4.36
N ASP A 77 -7.34 15.79 5.27
CA ASP A 77 -8.12 16.29 6.40
C ASP A 77 -7.20 16.81 7.52
#